data_AF-V2X3R1-F1
#
_entry.id   AF-V2X3R1-F1
#
_cell.length_a   1.000
_cell.length_b   1.000
_cell.length_c   1.000
_cell.angle_alpha   90.00
_cell.angle_beta   90.00
_cell.angle_gamma   90.00
#
_symmetry.space_group_name_H-M   'P 1'
#
loop_
_entity.id
_entity.type
_entity.pdbx_description
1 polymer ?
#
loop_
_entity_poly.entity_id
_entity_poly.type
_entity_poly.pdbx_seq_one_letter_code
_entity_poly.pdbx_strand_id
1 'polypeptide(L)'
;LASFSTVTLWTLTALGLTPSHSNAKTFLAIWRHVGFHMGVSPTILRQYFSNINASDRFLSSMVIHLFSPDGETDTASLNAPTMPILVATTSCPPLYNTLEWNCAVTHRLLGHKLATYLKVPEPSWSMNMKLCIILAVQVVPVIFSRYYGKNTWRGWLEKRRHVYGVGMAMTLQSNLGMRRTKFRLDGKDKSHWDDVAPDLEGAARATRQFREVLAEMFAVLVGVGFLIAYATWRFQAYLIPVHFHSV
;
A
#
# COMPACT_ATOMS: atom_id res chain seq x y z
N LEU A 1 -8.13 -3.05 -16.06
CA LEU A 1 -8.64 -3.96 -15.00
C LEU A 1 -7.51 -4.72 -14.31
N ALA A 2 -6.76 -5.57 -15.03
CA ALA A 2 -5.66 -6.35 -14.44
C ALA A 2 -4.56 -5.48 -13.79
N SER A 3 -4.29 -4.30 -14.34
CA SER A 3 -3.41 -3.28 -13.72
C SER A 3 -3.89 -2.76 -12.35
N PHE A 4 -5.20 -2.77 -12.09
CA PHE A 4 -5.77 -2.27 -10.83
C PHE A 4 -6.12 -3.38 -9.84
N SER A 5 -6.27 -4.62 -10.31
CA SER A 5 -6.54 -5.77 -9.45
C SER A 5 -5.26 -6.55 -9.13
N THR A 6 -4.53 -6.96 -10.16
CA THR A 6 -3.46 -7.96 -10.07
C THR A 6 -2.14 -7.30 -9.71
N VAL A 7 -1.78 -6.20 -10.39
CA VAL A 7 -0.59 -5.43 -10.03
C VAL A 7 -0.70 -4.89 -8.61
N THR A 8 -1.87 -4.48 -8.15
CA THR A 8 -2.05 -4.04 -6.76
C THR A 8 -1.78 -5.15 -5.73
N LEU A 9 -2.10 -6.41 -6.06
CA LEU A 9 -1.72 -7.55 -5.21
C LEU A 9 -0.20 -7.79 -5.23
N TRP A 10 0.44 -7.63 -6.39
CA TRP A 10 1.90 -7.68 -6.51
C TRP A 10 2.57 -6.58 -5.68
N THR A 11 2.09 -5.33 -5.78
CA THR A 11 2.67 -4.20 -5.05
C THR A 11 2.46 -4.34 -3.55
N LEU A 12 1.31 -4.83 -3.08
CA LEU A 12 1.11 -5.16 -1.66
C LEU A 12 2.13 -6.18 -1.17
N THR A 13 2.41 -7.21 -1.97
CA THR A 13 3.40 -8.23 -1.63
C THR A 13 4.83 -7.65 -1.62
N ALA A 14 5.16 -6.81 -2.61
CA ALA A 14 6.45 -6.11 -2.68
C ALA A 14 6.68 -5.16 -1.48
N LEU A 15 5.61 -4.58 -0.94
CA LEU A 15 5.62 -3.75 0.26
C LEU A 15 5.64 -4.57 1.58
N GLY A 16 5.66 -5.90 1.51
CA GLY A 16 5.65 -6.78 2.69
C GLY A 16 4.28 -6.98 3.34
N LEU A 17 3.20 -6.55 2.68
CA LEU A 17 1.82 -6.63 3.15
C LEU A 17 1.07 -7.77 2.47
N THR A 18 1.60 -8.99 2.53
CA THR A 18 1.03 -10.14 1.83
C THR A 18 -0.37 -10.49 2.39
N PRO A 19 -1.42 -10.35 1.57
CA PRO A 19 -2.78 -10.71 1.98
C PRO A 19 -2.93 -12.22 2.11
N SER A 20 -3.86 -12.65 2.97
CA SER A 20 -4.29 -14.07 2.98
C SER A 20 -4.87 -14.44 1.62
N HIS A 21 -4.68 -15.70 1.19
CA HIS A 21 -5.23 -16.22 -0.06
C HIS A 21 -6.75 -15.97 -0.19
N SER A 22 -7.50 -16.10 0.90
CA SER A 22 -8.93 -15.80 0.94
C SER A 22 -9.21 -14.31 0.64
N ASN A 23 -8.48 -13.41 1.30
CA ASN A 23 -8.65 -11.95 1.10
C ASN A 23 -8.27 -11.52 -0.31
N ALA A 24 -7.20 -12.10 -0.87
CA ALA A 24 -6.76 -11.82 -2.24
C ALA A 24 -7.81 -12.28 -3.27
N LYS A 25 -8.43 -13.44 -3.06
CA LYS A 25 -9.54 -13.93 -3.90
C LYS A 25 -10.78 -13.01 -3.80
N THR A 26 -11.14 -12.58 -2.59
CA THR A 26 -12.25 -11.64 -2.38
C THR A 26 -11.99 -10.29 -3.03
N PHE A 27 -10.76 -9.76 -2.91
CA PHE A 27 -10.36 -8.52 -3.58
C PHE A 27 -10.47 -8.64 -5.11
N LEU A 28 -10.00 -9.75 -5.68
CA LEU A 28 -10.15 -10.03 -7.11
C LEU A 28 -11.62 -10.12 -7.53
N ALA A 29 -12.48 -10.74 -6.72
CA ALA A 29 -13.91 -10.85 -6.99
C ALA A 29 -14.62 -9.49 -6.99
N ILE A 30 -14.22 -8.55 -6.12
CA ILE A 30 -14.73 -7.17 -6.14
C ILE A 30 -14.37 -6.51 -7.47
N TRP A 31 -13.10 -6.60 -7.90
CA TRP A 31 -12.68 -6.05 -9.18
C TRP A 31 -13.36 -6.70 -10.37
N ARG A 32 -13.71 -7.99 -10.28
CA ARG A 32 -14.53 -8.66 -11.30
C ARG A 32 -15.92 -8.03 -11.43
N HIS A 33 -16.56 -7.69 -10.31
CA HIS A 33 -17.83 -6.96 -10.31
C HIS A 33 -17.69 -5.54 -10.86
N VAL A 34 -16.64 -4.82 -10.48
CA VAL A 34 -16.35 -3.48 -11.04
C VAL A 34 -16.12 -3.57 -12.55
N GLY A 35 -15.36 -4.58 -13.02
CA GLY A 35 -15.14 -4.85 -14.44
C GLY A 35 -16.43 -5.09 -15.22
N PHE A 36 -17.38 -5.82 -14.64
CA PHE A 36 -18.69 -6.03 -15.24
C PHE A 36 -19.45 -4.71 -15.42
N HIS A 37 -19.43 -3.84 -14.39
CA HIS A 37 -20.06 -2.51 -14.49
C HIS A 37 -19.34 -1.55 -15.44
N MET A 38 -18.04 -1.77 -15.70
CA MET A 38 -17.28 -1.03 -16.73
C MET A 38 -17.53 -1.57 -18.15
N GLY A 39 -18.42 -2.56 -18.34
CA GLY A 39 -18.76 -3.12 -19.64
C GLY A 39 -17.82 -4.22 -20.15
N VAL A 40 -16.95 -4.77 -19.30
CA VAL A 40 -16.09 -5.90 -19.70
C VAL A 40 -16.93 -7.17 -19.84
N SER A 41 -16.70 -7.92 -20.93
CA SER A 41 -17.44 -9.16 -21.20
C SER A 41 -17.36 -10.15 -20.03
N PRO A 42 -18.50 -10.76 -19.62
CA PRO A 42 -18.52 -11.70 -18.51
C PRO A 42 -17.72 -12.97 -18.77
N THR A 43 -17.50 -13.36 -20.04
CA THR A 43 -16.66 -14.53 -20.37
C THR A 43 -15.20 -14.28 -20.00
N ILE A 44 -14.65 -13.12 -20.36
CA ILE A 44 -13.28 -12.71 -20.00
C ILE A 44 -13.13 -12.64 -18.47
N LEU A 45 -14.11 -12.05 -17.80
CA LEU A 45 -14.12 -11.91 -16.34
C LEU A 45 -14.18 -13.26 -15.62
N ARG A 46 -14.98 -14.20 -16.10
CA ARG A 46 -15.08 -15.54 -15.50
C ARG A 46 -13.86 -16.39 -15.80
N GLN A 47 -13.26 -16.25 -16.97
CA GLN A 47 -12.11 -17.06 -17.37
C GLN A 47 -10.82 -16.58 -16.70
N TYR A 48 -10.47 -15.31 -16.86
CA TYR A 48 -9.17 -14.77 -16.46
C TYR A 48 -9.15 -14.17 -15.04
N PHE A 49 -10.31 -13.79 -14.48
CA PHE A 49 -10.41 -13.23 -13.13
C PHE A 49 -11.12 -14.17 -12.13
N SER A 50 -11.14 -15.48 -12.42
CA SER A 50 -11.65 -16.51 -11.50
C SER A 50 -10.72 -16.78 -10.32
N ASN A 51 -9.42 -16.85 -10.62
CA ASN A 51 -8.35 -17.21 -9.69
C ASN A 51 -7.17 -16.25 -9.86
N ILE A 52 -6.38 -16.10 -8.80
CA ILE A 52 -5.21 -15.20 -8.78
C ILE A 52 -4.22 -15.60 -9.88
N ASN A 53 -3.89 -16.90 -9.99
CA ASN A 53 -2.95 -17.41 -11.00
C ASN A 53 -3.44 -17.22 -12.44
N ALA A 54 -4.75 -17.31 -12.68
CA ALA A 54 -5.31 -17.07 -14.02
C ALA A 54 -5.15 -15.59 -14.41
N SER A 55 -5.38 -14.70 -13.44
CA SER A 55 -5.25 -13.25 -13.65
C SER A 55 -3.80 -12.82 -13.84
N ASP A 56 -2.89 -13.47 -13.12
CA ASP A 56 -1.44 -13.31 -13.23
C ASP A 56 -0.92 -13.68 -14.63
N ARG A 57 -1.32 -14.85 -15.14
CA ARG A 57 -1.00 -15.30 -16.50
C ARG A 57 -1.60 -14.38 -17.56
N PHE A 58 -2.86 -13.96 -17.37
CA PHE A 58 -3.52 -13.03 -18.28
C PHE A 58 -2.76 -11.71 -18.37
N LEU A 59 -2.43 -11.09 -17.23
CA LEU A 59 -1.64 -9.87 -17.19
C LEU A 59 -0.28 -10.06 -17.86
N SER A 60 0.43 -11.16 -17.55
CA SER A 60 1.73 -11.47 -18.14
C SER A 60 1.64 -11.57 -19.66
N SER A 61 0.62 -12.26 -20.19
CA SER A 61 0.41 -12.37 -21.64
C SER A 61 0.12 -11.02 -22.33
N MET A 62 -0.55 -10.09 -21.64
CA MET A 62 -0.82 -8.76 -22.20
C MET A 62 0.42 -7.86 -22.17
N VAL A 63 1.26 -8.01 -21.15
CA VAL A 63 2.35 -7.07 -20.88
C VAL A 63 3.68 -7.52 -21.49
N ILE A 64 3.88 -8.83 -21.72
CA ILE A 64 5.15 -9.36 -22.25
C ILE A 64 5.54 -8.73 -23.59
N HIS A 65 4.57 -8.42 -24.44
CA HIS A 65 4.79 -7.76 -25.73
C HIS A 65 5.26 -6.30 -25.59
N LEU A 66 4.88 -5.62 -24.51
CA LEU A 66 5.31 -4.24 -24.24
C LEU A 66 6.79 -4.14 -23.85
N PHE A 67 7.41 -5.26 -23.50
CA PHE A 67 8.81 -5.34 -23.10
C PHE A 67 9.68 -6.12 -24.10
N SER A 68 9.14 -6.43 -25.28
CA SER A 68 9.94 -6.95 -26.38
C SER A 68 10.84 -5.83 -26.89
N PRO A 69 12.17 -6.03 -26.99
CA PRO A 69 13.06 -5.04 -27.57
C PRO A 69 12.81 -5.00 -29.08
N ASP A 70 11.91 -4.13 -29.53
CA ASP A 70 11.83 -3.79 -30.94
C ASP A 70 13.14 -3.10 -31.31
N GLY A 71 13.87 -3.68 -32.26
CA GLY A 71 15.24 -3.32 -32.65
C GLY A 71 15.38 -1.97 -33.36
N GLU A 72 14.53 -0.99 -33.03
CA GLU A 72 14.60 0.35 -33.60
C GLU A 72 15.40 1.27 -32.68
N THR A 73 16.59 1.58 -33.19
CA THR A 73 17.59 2.52 -32.71
C THR A 73 17.05 3.94 -32.75
N ASP A 74 16.00 4.27 -32.00
CA ASP A 74 15.45 5.62 -31.99
C ASP A 74 16.22 6.50 -30.99
N THR A 75 17.01 7.40 -31.58
CA THR A 75 17.80 8.48 -30.96
C THR A 75 16.94 9.65 -30.45
N ALA A 76 15.72 9.39 -30.01
CA ALA A 76 14.79 10.41 -29.52
C ALA A 76 14.69 10.42 -27.98
N SER A 77 15.36 11.40 -27.37
CA SER A 77 15.03 12.00 -26.06
C SER A 77 14.68 11.09 -24.88
N LEU A 78 15.70 10.44 -24.30
CA LEU A 78 16.14 10.47 -22.89
C LEU A 78 15.17 10.72 -21.69
N ASN A 79 13.87 10.52 -21.82
CA ASN A 79 12.94 10.53 -20.70
C ASN A 79 12.13 9.25 -20.74
N ALA A 80 12.20 8.43 -19.68
CA ALA A 80 11.31 7.29 -19.59
C ALA A 80 9.86 7.78 -19.70
N PRO A 81 8.98 7.07 -20.44
CA PRO A 81 7.61 7.52 -20.65
C PRO A 81 6.83 7.72 -19.35
N THR A 82 7.28 7.12 -18.24
CA THR A 82 6.70 7.23 -16.91
C THR A 82 7.30 8.33 -16.03
N MET A 83 8.44 8.94 -16.42
CA MET A 83 9.09 10.01 -15.64
C MET A 83 8.23 11.26 -15.48
N PRO A 84 7.50 11.75 -16.49
CA PRO A 84 6.62 12.91 -16.32
C PRO A 84 5.55 12.69 -15.24
N ILE A 85 5.04 11.47 -15.12
CA ILE A 85 4.07 11.10 -14.07
C ILE A 85 4.76 11.13 -12.71
N LEU A 86 5.95 10.54 -12.59
CA LEU A 86 6.71 10.54 -11.34
C LEU A 86 7.02 11.98 -10.88
N VAL A 87 7.44 12.86 -11.80
CA VAL A 87 7.68 14.28 -11.54
C VAL A 87 6.39 15.00 -11.14
N ALA A 88 5.29 14.77 -11.84
CA ALA A 88 3.99 15.37 -11.51
C ALA A 88 3.47 14.98 -10.12
N THR A 89 3.88 13.81 -9.61
CA THR A 89 3.53 13.35 -8.25
C THR A 89 4.51 13.81 -7.16
N THR A 90 5.58 14.53 -7.52
CA THR A 90 6.53 15.06 -6.51
C THR A 90 5.96 16.29 -5.82
N SER A 91 6.25 16.42 -4.53
CA SER A 91 5.87 17.60 -3.74
C SER A 91 4.37 17.92 -3.74
N CYS A 92 3.53 16.96 -4.09
CA CYS A 92 2.07 17.11 -4.01
C CYS A 92 1.56 16.74 -2.61
N PRO A 93 0.55 17.46 -2.09
CA PRO A 93 -0.18 17.00 -0.92
C PRO A 93 -0.85 15.65 -1.23
N PRO A 94 -1.02 14.73 -0.25
CA PRO A 94 -0.82 14.88 1.20
C PRO A 94 0.60 14.53 1.69
N LEU A 95 1.45 13.95 0.84
CA LEU A 95 2.79 13.51 1.20
C LEU A 95 3.78 14.19 0.26
N TYR A 96 4.51 15.18 0.77
CA TYR A 96 5.53 15.93 0.05
C TYR A 96 6.77 15.05 -0.24
N ASN A 97 6.60 14.08 -1.14
CA ASN A 97 7.62 13.13 -1.51
C ASN A 97 8.57 13.74 -2.54
N THR A 98 9.86 13.44 -2.40
CA THR A 98 10.88 13.83 -3.37
C THR A 98 10.83 12.93 -4.60
N LEU A 99 11.38 13.41 -5.73
CA LEU A 99 11.51 12.59 -6.94
C LEU A 99 12.29 11.31 -6.67
N GLU A 100 13.39 11.43 -5.92
CA GLU A 100 14.24 10.30 -5.54
C GLU A 100 13.47 9.25 -4.71
N TRP A 101 12.58 9.69 -3.82
CA TRP A 101 11.70 8.79 -3.08
C TRP A 101 10.76 8.02 -4.02
N ASN A 102 10.13 8.72 -4.97
CA ASN A 102 9.23 8.11 -5.94
C ASN A 102 9.98 7.09 -6.83
N CYS A 103 11.22 7.41 -7.23
CA CYS A 103 12.09 6.47 -7.96
C CYS A 103 12.46 5.26 -7.10
N ALA A 104 12.81 5.45 -5.82
CA ALA A 104 13.15 4.37 -4.90
C ALA A 104 11.97 3.40 -4.69
N VAL A 105 10.76 3.94 -4.47
CA VAL A 105 9.54 3.15 -4.36
C VAL A 105 9.28 2.39 -5.66
N THR A 106 9.43 3.04 -6.81
CA THR A 106 9.23 2.40 -8.12
C THR A 106 10.19 1.24 -8.35
N HIS A 107 11.48 1.41 -8.03
CA HIS A 107 12.49 0.35 -8.07
C HIS A 107 12.13 -0.83 -7.16
N ARG A 108 11.61 -0.55 -5.95
CA ARG A 108 11.18 -1.60 -5.01
C ARG A 108 9.95 -2.38 -5.51
N LEU A 109 9.01 -1.70 -6.15
CA LEU A 109 7.75 -2.29 -6.62
C LEU A 109 7.91 -3.09 -7.91
N LEU A 110 8.67 -2.57 -8.88
CA LEU A 110 8.88 -3.21 -10.18
C LEU A 110 10.02 -4.24 -10.14
N GLY A 111 10.96 -4.09 -9.21
CA GLY A 111 12.20 -4.83 -9.17
C GLY A 111 13.26 -4.22 -10.09
N HIS A 112 14.52 -4.51 -9.79
CA HIS A 112 15.68 -3.88 -10.41
C HIS A 112 15.69 -4.04 -11.94
N LYS A 113 15.47 -5.25 -12.47
CA LYS A 113 15.55 -5.52 -13.92
C LYS A 113 14.54 -4.71 -14.74
N LEU A 114 13.29 -4.63 -14.27
CA LEU A 114 12.23 -3.93 -14.97
C LEU A 114 12.37 -2.41 -14.83
N ALA A 115 12.81 -1.93 -13.66
CA ALA A 115 13.06 -0.51 -13.43
C ALA A 115 14.23 0.01 -14.29
N THR A 116 15.32 -0.75 -14.42
CA THR A 116 16.45 -0.43 -15.30
C THR A 116 16.02 -0.42 -16.77
N TYR A 117 15.20 -1.38 -17.20
CA TYR A 117 14.65 -1.40 -18.56
C TYR A 117 13.79 -0.17 -18.85
N LEU A 118 12.95 0.23 -17.90
CA LEU A 118 12.15 1.45 -17.97
C LEU A 118 12.99 2.73 -17.75
N LYS A 119 14.32 2.65 -17.68
CA LYS A 119 15.23 3.80 -17.50
C LYS A 119 14.87 4.67 -16.29
N VAL A 120 14.33 4.06 -15.22
CA VAL A 120 14.04 4.77 -13.96
C VAL A 120 15.36 5.01 -13.23
N PRO A 121 15.69 6.26 -12.82
CA PRO A 121 16.94 6.56 -12.12
C PRO A 121 17.13 5.67 -10.89
N GLU A 122 18.35 5.15 -10.71
CA GLU A 122 18.67 4.35 -9.53
C GLU A 122 18.70 5.24 -8.28
N PRO A 123 18.02 4.84 -7.19
CA PRO A 123 17.98 5.61 -5.96
C PRO A 123 19.31 5.50 -5.19
N SER A 124 19.63 6.54 -4.39
CA SER A 124 20.76 6.46 -3.47
C SER A 124 20.60 5.32 -2.46
N TRP A 125 21.73 4.75 -2.03
CA TRP A 125 21.74 3.72 -1.00
C TRP A 125 21.09 4.20 0.31
N SER A 126 21.30 5.46 0.70
CA SER A 126 20.68 6.04 1.88
C SER A 126 19.16 6.10 1.77
N MET A 127 18.65 6.43 0.57
CA MET A 127 17.22 6.43 0.27
C MET A 127 16.64 5.02 0.32
N ASN A 128 17.36 4.02 -0.20
CA ASN A 128 16.97 2.62 -0.08
C ASN A 128 16.89 2.15 1.38
N MET A 129 17.85 2.51 2.23
CA MET A 129 17.81 2.20 3.65
C MET A 129 16.62 2.88 4.34
N LYS A 130 16.40 4.16 4.06
CA LYS A 130 15.24 4.90 4.57
C LYS A 130 13.92 4.25 4.15
N LEU A 131 13.81 3.83 2.89
CA LEU A 131 12.65 3.11 2.37
C LEU A 131 12.44 1.78 3.12
N CYS A 132 13.48 0.97 3.30
CA CYS A 132 13.40 -0.27 4.07
C CYS A 132 12.90 -0.06 5.50
N ILE A 133 13.41 0.96 6.20
CA ILE A 133 12.98 1.31 7.56
C ILE A 133 11.49 1.69 7.56
N ILE A 134 11.07 2.57 6.65
CA ILE A 134 9.67 3.02 6.56
C ILE A 134 8.74 1.84 6.25
N LEU A 135 9.12 0.96 5.34
CA LEU A 135 8.34 -0.25 5.04
C LEU A 135 8.25 -1.18 6.26
N ALA A 136 9.34 -1.37 7.00
CA ALA A 136 9.32 -2.16 8.23
C ALA A 136 8.35 -1.57 9.26
N VAL A 137 8.36 -0.25 9.46
CA VAL A 137 7.42 0.46 10.34
C VAL A 137 5.97 0.28 9.88
N GLN A 138 5.69 0.30 8.57
CA GLN A 138 4.35 0.09 8.02
C GLN A 138 3.80 -1.32 8.25
N VAL A 139 4.66 -2.32 8.38
CA VAL A 139 4.26 -3.71 8.65
C VAL A 139 3.84 -3.89 10.12
N VAL A 140 4.37 -3.09 11.05
CA VAL A 140 4.11 -3.21 12.50
C VAL A 140 2.62 -3.21 12.84
N PRO A 141 1.79 -2.24 12.40
CA PRO A 141 0.34 -2.24 12.68
C PRO A 141 -0.38 -3.48 12.14
N VAL A 142 0.10 -4.08 11.05
CA VAL A 142 -0.51 -5.27 10.45
C VAL A 142 -0.21 -6.51 11.27
N ILE A 143 1.04 -6.66 11.71
CA ILE A 143 1.43 -7.73 12.64
C ILE A 143 0.67 -7.57 13.95
N PHE A 144 0.68 -6.36 14.54
CA PHE A 144 -0.04 -6.07 15.78
C PHE A 144 -1.53 -6.41 15.69
N SER A 145 -2.19 -6.08 14.58
CA SER A 145 -3.60 -6.42 14.40
C SER A 145 -3.89 -7.92 14.32
N ARG A 146 -2.94 -8.72 13.82
CA ARG A 146 -3.11 -10.18 13.73
C ARG A 146 -3.04 -10.82 15.11
N TYR A 147 -2.19 -10.31 15.99
CA TYR A 147 -2.03 -10.84 17.35
C TYR A 147 -3.00 -10.19 18.34
N TYR A 148 -2.89 -8.88 18.55
CA TYR A 148 -3.68 -8.15 19.56
C TYR A 148 -5.14 -7.97 19.11
N GLY A 149 -5.35 -7.49 17.88
CA GLY A 149 -6.69 -7.15 17.38
C GLY A 149 -7.61 -8.36 17.17
N LYS A 150 -7.07 -9.52 16.79
CA LYS A 150 -7.86 -10.73 16.56
C LYS A 150 -8.08 -11.55 17.83
N ASN A 151 -7.05 -11.70 18.66
CA ASN A 151 -7.07 -12.65 19.78
C ASN A 151 -7.42 -11.98 21.11
N THR A 152 -7.00 -10.73 21.34
CA THR A 152 -7.14 -10.07 22.64
C THR A 152 -8.30 -9.09 22.65
N TRP A 153 -8.32 -8.14 21.69
CA TRP A 153 -9.26 -7.02 21.72
C TRP A 153 -9.82 -6.70 20.34
N ARG A 154 -11.05 -7.16 20.06
CA ARG A 154 -11.74 -6.95 18.77
C ARG A 154 -12.13 -5.49 18.51
N GLY A 155 -12.50 -4.74 19.54
CA GLY A 155 -12.93 -3.33 19.39
C GLY A 155 -11.85 -2.40 18.83
N TRP A 156 -10.58 -2.71 19.05
CA TRP A 156 -9.41 -1.98 18.55
C TRP A 156 -9.26 -2.21 17.06
N LEU A 157 -9.48 -3.45 16.60
CA LEU A 157 -9.47 -3.79 15.19
C LEU A 157 -10.60 -3.09 14.43
N GLU A 158 -11.79 -3.04 15.02
CA GLU A 158 -12.95 -2.34 14.46
C GLU A 158 -12.73 -0.82 14.42
N LYS A 159 -12.27 -0.23 15.54
CA LYS A 159 -11.90 1.20 15.61
C LYS A 159 -10.85 1.54 14.57
N ARG A 160 -9.78 0.74 14.45
CA ARG A 160 -8.76 0.91 13.41
C ARG A 160 -9.38 0.84 12.02
N ARG A 161 -10.17 -0.19 11.71
CA ARG A 161 -10.76 -0.35 10.37
C ARG A 161 -11.66 0.83 10.01
N HIS A 162 -12.46 1.31 10.95
CA HIS A 162 -13.31 2.48 10.78
C HIS A 162 -12.48 3.73 10.46
N VAL A 163 -11.48 4.03 11.30
CA VAL A 163 -10.62 5.21 11.12
C VAL A 163 -9.86 5.18 9.80
N TYR A 164 -9.30 4.02 9.42
CA TYR A 164 -8.64 3.87 8.13
C TYR A 164 -9.61 4.06 6.96
N GLY A 165 -10.84 3.54 7.06
CA GLY A 165 -11.87 3.72 6.03
C GLY A 165 -12.23 5.19 5.83
N VAL A 166 -12.49 5.91 6.92
CA VAL A 166 -12.80 7.35 6.89
C VAL A 166 -11.60 8.14 6.38
N GLY A 167 -10.40 7.87 6.91
CA GLY A 167 -9.16 8.54 6.49
C GLY A 167 -8.85 8.35 5.02
N MET A 168 -8.96 7.13 4.49
CA MET A 168 -8.77 6.86 3.05
C MET A 168 -9.78 7.62 2.19
N ALA A 169 -11.05 7.67 2.59
CA ALA A 169 -12.07 8.42 1.86
C ALA A 169 -11.77 9.92 1.84
N MET A 170 -11.38 10.50 2.98
CA MET A 170 -11.01 11.91 3.09
C MET A 170 -9.75 12.23 2.28
N THR A 171 -8.72 11.39 2.37
CA THR A 171 -7.50 11.54 1.57
C THR A 171 -7.81 11.47 0.08
N LEU A 172 -8.66 10.54 -0.36
CA LEU A 172 -9.08 10.44 -1.75
C LEU A 172 -9.81 11.69 -2.22
N GLN A 173 -10.79 12.19 -1.44
CA GLN A 173 -11.51 13.42 -1.76
C GLN A 173 -10.58 14.64 -1.83
N SER A 174 -9.63 14.75 -0.90
CA SER A 174 -8.64 15.82 -0.91
C SER A 174 -7.72 15.73 -2.15
N ASN A 175 -7.29 14.53 -2.56
CA ASN A 175 -6.49 14.35 -3.78
C ASN A 175 -7.28 14.68 -5.05
N LEU A 176 -8.60 14.54 -5.03
CA LEU A 176 -9.49 14.96 -6.12
C LEU A 176 -9.82 16.47 -6.07
N GLY A 177 -9.18 17.23 -5.17
CA GLY A 177 -9.41 18.67 -5.02
C GLY A 177 -10.73 19.02 -4.36
N MET A 178 -11.24 18.17 -3.47
CA MET A 178 -12.56 18.31 -2.83
C MET A 178 -13.73 18.31 -3.83
N ARG A 179 -13.53 17.70 -5.00
CA ARG A 179 -14.56 17.62 -6.04
C ARG A 179 -15.18 16.25 -6.08
N ARG A 180 -16.51 16.20 -6.20
CA ARG A 180 -17.22 14.97 -6.52
C ARG A 180 -17.37 14.86 -8.03
N THR A 181 -16.79 13.81 -8.61
CA THR A 181 -16.92 13.55 -10.04
C THR A 181 -18.32 12.97 -10.32
N LYS A 182 -19.09 13.63 -11.19
CA LYS A 182 -20.34 13.08 -11.73
C LYS A 182 -20.04 12.48 -13.09
N PHE A 183 -20.22 11.16 -13.22
CA PHE A 183 -20.17 10.49 -14.51
C PHE A 183 -21.34 10.98 -15.37
N ARG A 184 -21.08 11.55 -16.55
CA ARG A 184 -22.10 11.97 -17.52
C ARG A 184 -21.85 11.26 -18.85
N LEU A 185 -22.94 10.80 -19.48
CA LEU A 185 -22.90 10.02 -20.72
C LEU A 185 -22.67 10.88 -21.98
N ASP A 186 -22.86 12.20 -21.92
CA ASP A 186 -22.82 13.07 -23.11
C ASP A 186 -21.87 14.27 -22.97
N GLY A 187 -20.97 14.41 -23.96
CA GLY A 187 -19.96 15.47 -24.05
C GLY A 187 -20.48 16.87 -24.41
N LYS A 188 -21.77 17.16 -24.19
CA LYS A 188 -22.38 18.47 -24.49
C LYS A 188 -22.48 19.41 -23.28
N ASP A 189 -22.37 18.88 -22.07
CA ASP A 189 -22.41 19.70 -20.85
C ASP A 189 -20.99 20.10 -20.42
N LYS A 190 -20.80 21.40 -20.13
CA LYS A 190 -19.58 21.90 -19.49
C LYS A 190 -19.37 21.14 -18.18
N SER A 191 -18.13 20.75 -17.89
CA SER A 191 -17.76 20.00 -16.69
C SER A 191 -18.20 20.73 -15.41
N HIS A 192 -19.33 20.31 -14.85
CA HIS A 192 -19.81 20.82 -13.56
C HIS A 192 -19.33 19.87 -12.46
N TRP A 193 -18.40 20.38 -11.65
CA TRP A 193 -17.96 19.74 -10.42
C TRP A 193 -18.91 20.16 -9.29
N ASP A 194 -19.30 19.21 -8.44
CA ASP A 194 -19.88 19.57 -7.15
C ASP A 194 -18.71 19.72 -6.17
N ASP A 195 -18.53 20.93 -5.65
CA ASP A 195 -17.58 21.15 -4.57
C ASP A 195 -18.14 20.52 -3.28
N VAL A 196 -17.34 19.65 -2.66
CA VAL A 196 -17.66 19.06 -1.36
C VAL A 196 -17.08 19.98 -0.30
N ALA A 197 -17.94 20.50 0.57
CA ALA A 197 -17.47 21.30 1.70
C ALA A 197 -16.52 20.47 2.59
N PRO A 198 -15.38 21.03 3.01
CA PRO A 198 -14.44 20.32 3.87
C PRO A 198 -15.08 20.04 5.23
N ASP A 199 -15.23 18.76 5.57
CA ASP A 199 -15.68 18.31 6.90
C ASP A 199 -14.51 18.36 7.90
N LEU A 200 -14.24 19.57 8.40
CA LEU A 200 -13.16 19.81 9.36
C LEU A 200 -13.41 19.09 10.71
N GLU A 201 -14.66 19.00 11.14
CA GLU A 201 -15.03 18.34 12.40
C GLU A 201 -14.88 16.82 12.31
N GLY A 202 -15.29 16.22 11.20
CA GLY A 202 -15.07 14.81 10.90
C GLY A 202 -13.58 14.48 10.81
N ALA A 203 -12.80 15.34 10.15
CA ALA A 203 -11.35 15.17 10.04
C ALA A 203 -10.65 15.24 11.41
N ALA A 204 -11.05 16.19 12.26
CA ALA A 204 -10.51 16.31 13.62
C ALA A 204 -10.85 15.07 14.48
N ARG A 205 -12.09 14.59 14.40
CA ARG A 205 -12.53 13.36 15.08
C ARG A 205 -11.77 12.13 14.59
N ALA A 206 -11.63 11.96 13.28
CA ALA A 206 -10.87 10.87 12.68
C ALA A 206 -9.39 10.90 13.10
N THR A 207 -8.78 12.08 13.13
CA THR A 207 -7.39 12.26 13.56
C THR A 207 -7.21 11.90 15.03
N ARG A 208 -8.15 12.32 15.89
CA ARG A 208 -8.13 11.95 17.32
C ARG A 208 -8.25 10.43 17.50
N GLN A 209 -9.22 9.80 16.85
CA GLN A 209 -9.41 8.36 16.92
C GLN A 209 -8.19 7.59 16.37
N PHE A 210 -7.54 8.10 15.32
CA PHE A 210 -6.30 7.54 14.80
C PHE A 210 -5.17 7.60 15.82
N ARG A 211 -4.99 8.76 16.48
CA ARG A 211 -4.01 8.92 17.55
C ARG A 211 -4.27 7.98 18.72
N GLU A 212 -5.53 7.79 19.10
CA GLU A 212 -5.90 6.83 20.15
C GLU A 212 -5.52 5.39 19.75
N VAL A 213 -5.84 4.95 18.52
CA VAL A 213 -5.46 3.62 18.02
C VAL A 213 -3.95 3.41 18.06
N LEU A 214 -3.16 4.43 17.67
CA LEU A 214 -1.71 4.39 17.72
C LEU A 214 -1.16 4.42 19.15
N ALA A 215 -1.72 5.26 20.02
CA ALA A 215 -1.32 5.35 21.41
C ALA A 215 -1.58 4.04 22.17
N GLU A 216 -2.74 3.42 21.96
CA GLU A 216 -3.07 2.10 22.50
C GLU A 216 -2.06 1.04 22.01
N MET A 217 -1.75 1.03 20.70
CA MET A 217 -0.76 0.11 20.15
C MET A 217 0.63 0.32 20.76
N PHE A 218 1.08 1.57 20.85
CA PHE A 218 2.38 1.91 21.41
C PHE A 218 2.48 1.55 22.89
N ALA A 219 1.44 1.85 23.68
CA ALA A 219 1.38 1.50 25.09
C ALA A 219 1.47 -0.01 25.32
N VAL A 220 0.77 -0.81 24.50
CA VAL A 220 0.85 -2.29 24.58
C VAL A 220 2.24 -2.78 24.19
N LEU A 221 2.83 -2.28 23.10
CA LEU A 221 4.16 -2.70 22.66
C LEU A 221 5.24 -2.35 23.71
N VAL A 222 5.17 -1.16 24.29
CA VAL A 222 6.08 -0.72 25.35
C VAL A 222 5.88 -1.56 26.62
N GLY A 223 4.63 -1.77 27.05
CA GLY A 223 4.32 -2.60 28.21
C GLY A 223 4.82 -4.03 28.08
N VAL A 224 4.61 -4.67 26.93
CA VAL A 224 5.14 -6.01 26.63
C VAL A 224 6.67 -6.00 26.61
N GLY A 225 7.28 -4.97 26.01
CA GLY A 225 8.74 -4.80 26.02
C GLY A 225 9.32 -4.73 27.43
N PHE A 226 8.70 -3.94 28.32
CA PHE A 226 9.09 -3.85 29.72
C PHE A 226 8.94 -5.18 30.46
N LEU A 227 7.84 -5.91 30.24
CA LEU A 227 7.63 -7.22 30.85
C LEU A 227 8.69 -8.24 30.41
N ILE A 228 9.04 -8.26 29.13
CA ILE A 228 10.10 -9.13 28.61
C ILE A 228 11.45 -8.74 29.23
N ALA A 229 11.79 -7.46 29.27
CA ALA A 229 13.04 -6.99 29.85
C ALA A 229 13.13 -7.29 31.36
N TYR A 230 12.03 -7.15 32.09
CA TYR A 230 11.96 -7.51 33.50
C TYR A 230 12.12 -9.02 33.71
N ALA A 231 11.46 -9.83 32.89
CA ALA A 231 11.54 -11.29 32.96
C ALA A 231 12.96 -11.79 32.64
N THR A 232 13.61 -11.25 31.61
CA THR A 232 15.00 -11.61 31.27
C THR A 232 15.97 -11.17 32.35
N TRP A 233 15.82 -9.96 32.90
CA TRP A 233 16.64 -9.49 34.02
C TRP A 233 16.48 -10.38 35.25
N ARG A 234 15.23 -10.72 35.62
CA ARG A 234 14.96 -11.65 36.72
C ARG A 234 15.56 -13.03 36.46
N PHE A 235 15.37 -13.59 35.28
CA PHE A 235 15.91 -14.90 34.91
C PHE A 235 17.44 -14.94 34.97
N GLN A 236 18.11 -13.89 34.49
CA GLN A 236 19.55 -13.75 34.59
C GLN A 236 20.01 -13.63 36.05
N ALA A 237 19.28 -12.90 36.89
CA ALA A 237 19.54 -12.81 38.33
C ALA A 237 19.34 -14.15 39.07
N TYR A 238 18.49 -15.06 38.57
CA TYR A 238 18.32 -16.41 39.12
C TYR A 238 19.42 -17.40 38.67
N LEU A 239 20.03 -17.20 37.50
CA LEU A 239 21.11 -18.06 36.98
C LEU A 239 22.48 -17.78 37.58
N ILE A 240 22.79 -16.51 37.88
CA ILE A 240 24.07 -16.10 38.49
C ILE A 240 24.37 -16.78 39.84
N PRO A 241 23.42 -16.94 40.79
CA PRO A 241 23.71 -17.62 42.06
C PRO A 241 23.90 -19.14 41.93
N VAL A 242 23.44 -19.79 40.86
CA VAL A 242 23.61 -21.24 40.66
C VAL A 242 25.04 -21.59 40.22
N HIS A 243 25.72 -20.69 39.50
CA HIS A 243 27.09 -20.93 39.01
C HIS A 243 28.18 -20.71 40.07
N PHE A 244 27.89 -20.00 41.17
CA PHE A 244 28.86 -19.75 42.25
C PHE A 244 28.90 -20.84 43.33
N HIS A 245 27.96 -21.79 43.33
CA HIS A 245 27.92 -22.90 44.29
C HIS A 245 28.47 -24.23 43.74
N SER A 246 28.94 -24.26 42.50
CA SER A 246 29.47 -25.45 41.83
C SER A 246 30.97 -25.35 41.49
N VAL A 247 31.73 -24.52 42.21
CA VAL A 247 33.21 -24.44 42.14
C VAL A 247 33.78 -24.64 43.53
#